data_AF-A0A7X9P7A0-F1
#
_entry.id   AF-A0A7X9P7A0-F1
#
_cell.length_a   1.000
_cell.length_b   1.000
_cell.length_c   1.000
_cell.angle_alpha   90.00
_cell.angle_beta   90.00
_cell.angle_gamma   90.00
#
_symmetry.space_group_name_H-M   'P 1'
#
loop_
_entity.id
_entity.type
_entity.pdbx_description
1 polymer ?
#
loop_
_entity_poly.entity_id
_entity_poly.type
_entity_poly.pdbx_seq_one_letter_code
_entity_poly.pdbx_strand_id
1 'polypeptide(L)'
;MGGGRETGERPPDMVLASRSPRRRAIFQALGLRFTAVAPEIAEAPWAGEDPEPFVKLLAAAKARAVVAQLGLRTAPPWVVGADTVVLVGDRVLGQPRDAAAARAMMEALSGRSHRVLTGVSIWSGPAQLLSFVESTAVRFRPIAPAELEQYLREGDWEGKAGAYAIQGAAGVFVEAVEGDAWNVVGFPVRGFLDRARTAGLPMPEERKVRPTLARLWPVVDEEDLAERRWGPRWV
;
A
#
# COMPACT_ATOMS: atom_id res chain seq x y z
N MET A 1 12.04 -49.39 5.66
CA MET A 1 12.44 -48.49 4.56
C MET A 1 11.45 -47.35 4.53
N GLY A 2 11.86 -46.17 5.00
CA GLY A 2 10.98 -45.03 5.22
C GLY A 2 10.65 -44.32 3.90
N GLY A 3 9.36 -44.30 3.55
CA GLY A 3 8.84 -43.41 2.52
C GLY A 3 8.75 -41.99 3.08
N GLY A 4 9.80 -41.20 2.84
CA GLY A 4 9.73 -39.75 3.04
C GLY A 4 8.67 -39.18 2.10
N ARG A 5 7.58 -38.66 2.65
CA ARG A 5 6.66 -37.81 1.90
C ARG A 5 7.40 -36.52 1.59
N GLU A 6 7.97 -36.43 0.40
CA GLU A 6 8.33 -35.14 -0.19
C GLU A 6 7.03 -34.34 -0.29
N THR A 7 6.86 -33.36 0.60
CA THR A 7 5.85 -32.32 0.42
C THR A 7 6.30 -31.48 -0.77
N GLY A 8 5.98 -31.95 -1.98
CA GLY A 8 6.26 -31.28 -3.26
C GLY A 8 5.44 -30.01 -3.40
N GLU A 9 5.72 -29.01 -2.55
CA GLU A 9 5.08 -27.71 -2.62
C GLU A 9 5.70 -26.96 -3.80
N ARG A 10 4.93 -26.82 -4.87
CA ARG A 10 5.32 -26.10 -6.09
C ARG A 10 5.76 -24.67 -5.70
N PRO A 11 6.88 -24.15 -6.21
CA PRO A 11 7.38 -22.83 -5.81
C PRO A 11 6.30 -21.74 -5.98
N PRO A 12 6.32 -20.69 -5.13
CA PRO A 12 5.31 -19.63 -5.19
C PRO A 12 5.34 -18.97 -6.56
N ASP A 13 4.15 -18.65 -7.10
CA ASP A 13 4.07 -17.95 -8.37
C ASP A 13 4.72 -16.56 -8.25
N MET A 14 4.67 -15.95 -7.06
CA MET A 14 5.00 -14.55 -6.86
C MET A 14 5.85 -14.29 -5.62
N VAL A 15 6.68 -13.25 -5.68
CA VAL A 15 7.36 -12.66 -4.54
C VAL A 15 6.87 -11.24 -4.33
N LEU A 16 6.35 -10.93 -3.15
CA LEU A 16 6.04 -9.57 -2.72
C LEU A 16 7.29 -8.96 -2.07
N ALA A 17 7.91 -8.00 -2.74
CA ALA A 17 9.09 -7.27 -2.26
C ALA A 17 8.68 -6.17 -1.26
N SER A 18 8.18 -6.55 -0.09
CA SER A 18 7.66 -5.60 0.90
C SER A 18 7.79 -6.07 2.35
N ARG A 19 8.08 -5.12 3.24
CA ARG A 19 7.96 -5.25 4.70
C ARG A 19 6.53 -4.95 5.21
N SER A 20 5.66 -4.37 4.37
CA SER A 20 4.36 -3.85 4.82
C SER A 20 3.38 -4.97 5.17
N PRO A 21 2.91 -5.05 6.44
CA PRO A 21 1.85 -5.99 6.82
C PRO A 21 0.55 -5.75 6.04
N ARG A 22 0.24 -4.48 5.74
CA ARG A 22 -0.97 -4.11 4.97
C ARG A 22 -0.96 -4.69 3.56
N ARG A 23 0.18 -4.58 2.86
CA ARG A 23 0.31 -5.15 1.50
C ARG A 23 0.25 -6.68 1.51
N ARG A 24 0.84 -7.31 2.53
CA ARG A 24 0.73 -8.76 2.73
C ARG A 24 -0.74 -9.18 2.92
N ALA A 25 -1.48 -8.47 3.76
CA ALA A 25 -2.90 -8.72 3.98
C ALA A 25 -3.71 -8.57 2.69
N ILE A 26 -3.44 -7.52 1.89
CA ILE A 26 -4.07 -7.33 0.57
C ILE A 26 -3.75 -8.49 -0.38
N PHE A 27 -2.51 -8.98 -0.42
CA PHE A 27 -2.17 -10.09 -1.31
C PHE A 27 -2.84 -11.41 -0.87
N GLN A 28 -2.89 -11.66 0.44
CA GLN A 28 -3.61 -12.81 1.03
C GLN A 28 -5.10 -12.76 0.70
N ALA A 29 -5.70 -11.58 0.88
CA ALA A 29 -7.07 -11.27 0.52
C ALA A 29 -7.41 -11.51 -0.95
N LEU A 30 -6.49 -11.16 -1.84
CA LEU A 30 -6.64 -11.43 -3.26
C LEU A 30 -6.56 -12.92 -3.60
N GLY A 31 -6.22 -13.79 -2.64
CA GLY A 31 -6.01 -15.22 -2.86
C GLY A 31 -4.76 -15.52 -3.69
N LEU A 32 -3.79 -14.59 -3.69
CA LEU A 32 -2.54 -14.75 -4.42
C LEU A 32 -1.65 -15.79 -3.73
N ARG A 33 -0.97 -16.62 -4.52
CA ARG A 33 0.09 -17.50 -4.02
C ARG A 33 1.42 -16.76 -4.08
N PHE A 34 1.89 -16.28 -2.93
CA PHE A 34 3.09 -15.47 -2.87
C PHE A 34 3.92 -15.73 -1.62
N THR A 35 5.21 -15.40 -1.71
CA THR A 35 6.10 -15.25 -0.55
C THR A 35 6.46 -13.79 -0.39
N ALA A 36 6.39 -13.25 0.83
CA ALA A 36 6.87 -11.89 1.10
C ALA A 36 8.37 -11.92 1.44
N VAL A 37 9.16 -11.11 0.75
CA VAL A 37 10.59 -10.93 1.03
C VAL A 37 10.85 -9.45 1.30
N ALA A 38 11.54 -9.18 2.41
CA ALA A 38 11.90 -7.82 2.78
C ALA A 38 13.07 -7.34 1.89
N PRO A 39 12.91 -6.24 1.12
CA PRO A 39 13.98 -5.73 0.28
C PRO A 39 15.12 -5.17 1.14
N GLU A 40 16.35 -5.63 0.94
CA GLU A 40 17.56 -5.08 1.55
C GLU A 40 18.10 -3.91 0.73
N ILE A 41 17.42 -2.76 0.84
CA ILE A 41 17.88 -1.49 0.27
C ILE A 41 17.67 -0.35 1.26
N ALA A 42 18.57 0.64 1.18
CA ALA A 42 18.29 1.97 1.68
C ALA A 42 17.30 2.66 0.73
N GLU A 43 16.28 3.32 1.28
CA GLU A 43 15.35 4.10 0.47
C GLU A 43 16.03 5.41 0.04
N ALA A 44 15.85 5.78 -1.23
CA ALA A 44 16.37 7.05 -1.73
C ALA A 44 15.61 8.20 -1.06
N PRO A 45 16.30 9.23 -0.54
CA PRO A 45 15.62 10.42 -0.05
C PRO A 45 14.98 11.17 -1.23
N TRP A 46 13.81 11.75 -0.98
CA TRP A 46 13.19 12.66 -1.94
C TRP A 46 13.97 13.98 -1.97
N ALA A 47 14.33 14.47 -3.16
CA ALA A 47 15.17 15.64 -3.37
C ALA A 47 14.42 16.82 -4.04
N GLY A 48 13.08 16.80 -4.03
CA GLY A 48 12.26 17.86 -4.63
C GLY A 48 11.87 17.60 -6.09
N GLU A 49 12.22 16.44 -6.64
CA GLU A 49 11.78 15.99 -7.96
C GLU A 49 10.28 15.66 -8.00
N ASP A 50 9.77 15.42 -9.22
CA ASP A 50 8.38 14.98 -9.44
C ASP A 50 8.06 13.72 -8.62
N PRO A 51 7.01 13.74 -7.76
CA PRO A 51 6.69 12.65 -6.86
C PRO A 51 6.25 11.36 -7.57
N GLU A 52 5.69 11.43 -8.78
CA GLU A 52 5.27 10.23 -9.52
C GLU A 52 6.47 9.40 -10.01
N PRO A 53 7.44 9.98 -10.76
CA PRO A 53 8.71 9.30 -11.06
C PRO A 53 9.44 8.79 -9.81
N PHE A 54 9.42 9.56 -8.72
CA PHE A 54 10.07 9.18 -7.47
C PHE A 54 9.47 7.90 -6.87
N VAL A 55 8.15 7.85 -6.65
CA VAL A 55 7.53 6.66 -6.06
C VAL A 55 7.65 5.43 -6.96
N LYS A 56 7.64 5.65 -8.29
CA LYS A 56 7.91 4.60 -9.28
C LYS A 56 9.33 4.06 -9.19
N LEU A 57 10.32 4.95 -8.99
CA LEU A 57 11.72 4.58 -8.79
C LEU A 57 11.89 3.73 -7.52
N LEU A 58 11.26 4.12 -6.41
CA LEU A 58 11.30 3.37 -5.16
C LEU A 58 10.69 1.97 -5.29
N ALA A 59 9.53 1.85 -5.94
CA ALA A 59 8.89 0.55 -6.20
C ALA A 59 9.79 -0.37 -7.05
N ALA A 60 10.40 0.18 -8.09
CA ALA A 60 11.34 -0.54 -8.97
C ALA A 60 12.60 -0.98 -8.22
N ALA A 61 13.15 -0.11 -7.37
CA ALA A 61 14.31 -0.43 -6.54
C ALA A 61 14.01 -1.59 -5.60
N LYS A 62 12.84 -1.61 -4.94
CA LYS A 62 12.40 -2.71 -4.06
C LYS A 62 12.27 -4.03 -4.80
N ALA A 63 11.65 -4.04 -5.99
CA ALA A 63 11.56 -5.24 -6.81
C ALA A 63 12.95 -5.76 -7.21
N ARG A 64 13.82 -4.88 -7.72
CA ARG A 64 15.18 -5.23 -8.15
C ARG A 64 16.06 -5.75 -7.01
N ALA A 65 15.91 -5.17 -5.82
CA ALA A 65 16.61 -5.65 -4.63
C ALA A 65 16.31 -7.12 -4.37
N VAL A 66 15.02 -7.46 -4.33
CA VAL A 66 14.58 -8.84 -4.07
C VAL A 66 14.97 -9.79 -5.20
N VAL A 67 14.92 -9.33 -6.46
CA VAL A 67 15.45 -10.09 -7.61
C VAL A 67 16.93 -10.43 -7.40
N ALA A 68 17.74 -9.46 -6.96
CA ALA A 68 19.16 -9.67 -6.70
C ALA A 68 19.39 -10.59 -5.49
N GLN A 69 18.69 -10.35 -4.38
CA GLN A 69 18.76 -11.17 -3.15
C GLN A 69 18.47 -12.64 -3.40
N LEU A 70 17.47 -12.92 -4.24
CA LEU A 70 17.05 -14.28 -4.58
C LEU A 70 17.81 -14.86 -5.80
N GLY A 71 18.73 -14.11 -6.39
CA GLY A 71 19.50 -14.57 -7.55
C GLY A 71 18.65 -14.85 -8.80
N LEU A 72 17.48 -14.21 -8.93
CA LEU A 72 16.55 -14.48 -10.02
C LEU A 72 17.10 -13.99 -11.36
N ARG A 73 16.85 -14.76 -12.41
CA ARG A 73 17.28 -14.47 -13.80
C ARG A 73 16.13 -14.52 -14.79
N THR A 74 15.09 -15.27 -14.50
CA THR A 74 13.87 -15.39 -15.30
C THR A 74 12.65 -15.47 -14.38
N ALA A 75 11.48 -15.14 -14.87
CA ALA A 75 10.22 -15.49 -14.21
C ALA A 75 9.73 -16.88 -14.71
N PRO A 76 8.92 -17.59 -13.91
CA PRO A 76 8.59 -17.32 -12.50
C PRO A 76 9.76 -17.56 -11.53
N PRO A 77 9.72 -16.98 -10.31
CA PRO A 77 8.60 -16.19 -9.78
C PRO A 77 8.58 -14.75 -10.31
N TRP A 78 7.39 -14.15 -10.41
CA TRP A 78 7.24 -12.71 -10.64
C TRP A 78 7.55 -11.95 -9.35
N VAL A 79 8.23 -10.81 -9.42
CA VAL A 79 8.55 -9.99 -8.24
C VAL A 79 7.77 -8.69 -8.29
N VAL A 80 6.98 -8.42 -7.25
CA VAL A 80 6.16 -7.20 -7.14
C VAL A 80 6.73 -6.30 -6.05
N GLY A 81 7.26 -5.15 -6.45
CA GLY A 81 7.65 -4.06 -5.56
C GLY A 81 6.58 -2.97 -5.51
N ALA A 82 6.43 -2.33 -4.36
CA ALA A 82 5.55 -1.19 -4.20
C ALA A 82 6.10 -0.19 -3.19
N ASP A 83 5.84 1.08 -3.42
CA ASP A 83 6.12 2.17 -2.50
C ASP A 83 4.97 3.16 -2.44
N THR A 84 4.71 3.76 -1.29
CA THR A 84 3.56 4.65 -1.07
C THR A 84 4.02 5.88 -0.33
N VAL A 85 3.67 7.05 -0.86
CA VAL A 85 3.95 8.36 -0.25
C VAL A 85 2.69 9.21 -0.23
N VAL A 86 2.63 10.18 0.69
CA VAL A 86 1.56 11.18 0.76
C VAL A 86 2.10 12.52 0.29
N LEU A 87 1.47 13.13 -0.71
CA LEU A 87 1.82 14.45 -1.20
C LEU A 87 0.80 15.48 -0.71
N VAL A 88 1.26 16.48 0.02
CA VAL A 88 0.43 17.61 0.48
C VAL A 88 1.09 18.94 0.10
N GLY A 89 0.42 19.71 -0.76
CA GLY A 89 1.05 20.83 -1.43
C GLY A 89 2.22 20.34 -2.29
N ASP A 90 3.41 20.85 -1.99
CA ASP A 90 4.69 20.49 -2.59
C ASP A 90 5.50 19.50 -1.76
N ARG A 91 4.99 19.00 -0.63
CA ARG A 91 5.77 18.16 0.30
C ARG A 91 5.38 16.69 0.19
N VAL A 92 6.39 15.82 0.01
CA VAL A 92 6.24 14.36 0.12
C VAL A 92 6.45 13.93 1.57
N LEU A 93 5.47 13.22 2.11
CA LEU A 93 5.46 12.64 3.45
C LEU A 93 5.60 11.11 3.34
N GLY A 94 6.76 10.61 3.77
CA GLY A 94 7.01 9.20 3.98
C GLY A 94 6.48 8.72 5.33
N GLN A 95 7.16 7.74 5.92
CA GLN A 95 6.83 7.26 7.27
C GLN A 95 7.41 8.21 8.33
N PRO A 96 6.66 8.56 9.39
CA PRO A 96 7.19 9.33 10.50
C PRO A 96 8.25 8.51 11.25
N ARG A 97 9.36 9.18 11.60
CA ARG A 97 10.46 8.56 12.37
C ARG A 97 10.19 8.53 13.89
N ASP A 98 9.34 9.44 14.36
CA ASP A 98 9.00 9.65 15.77
C ASP A 98 7.63 10.35 15.89
N ALA A 99 7.09 10.44 17.11
CA ALA A 99 5.79 11.03 17.37
C ALA A 99 5.71 12.53 17.01
N ALA A 100 6.82 13.27 17.10
CA ALA A 100 6.86 14.68 16.70
C ALA A 100 6.76 14.85 15.18
N ALA A 101 7.41 13.97 14.42
CA ALA A 101 7.26 13.89 12.97
C ALA A 101 5.83 13.49 12.59
N ALA A 102 5.23 12.52 13.30
CA ALA A 102 3.84 12.15 13.09
C ALA A 102 2.87 13.31 13.33
N ARG A 103 3.05 14.07 14.42
CA ARG A 103 2.30 15.30 14.69
C ARG A 103 2.40 16.29 13.53
N ALA A 104 3.62 16.64 13.13
CA ALA A 104 3.84 17.61 12.07
C ALA A 104 3.23 17.18 10.73
N MET A 105 3.23 15.87 10.43
CA MET A 105 2.53 15.31 9.27
C MET A 105 1.01 15.51 9.40
N MET A 106 0.41 15.10 10.51
CA MET A 106 -1.04 15.20 10.72
C MET A 106 -1.53 16.66 10.73
N GLU A 107 -0.77 17.58 11.34
CA GLU A 107 -1.06 19.02 11.29
C GLU A 107 -1.01 19.56 9.85
N ALA A 108 -0.04 19.10 9.05
CA ALA A 108 0.06 19.49 7.65
C ALA A 108 -1.11 18.98 6.78
N LEU A 109 -1.76 17.87 7.18
CA LEU A 109 -2.90 17.27 6.49
C LEU A 109 -4.25 17.81 6.98
N SER A 110 -4.33 18.28 8.22
CA SER A 110 -5.55 18.77 8.87
C SER A 110 -6.29 19.81 8.01
N GLY A 111 -7.57 19.57 7.73
CA GLY A 111 -8.44 20.48 6.95
C GLY A 111 -8.06 20.63 5.47
N ARG A 112 -7.20 19.75 4.94
CA ARG A 112 -6.66 19.88 3.58
C ARG A 112 -6.93 18.63 2.74
N SER A 113 -6.88 18.84 1.43
CA SER A 113 -6.77 17.76 0.46
C SER A 113 -5.29 17.44 0.21
N HIS A 114 -5.01 16.15 0.06
CA HIS A 114 -3.71 15.60 -0.27
C HIS A 114 -3.86 14.42 -1.23
N ARG A 115 -2.76 13.98 -1.82
CA ARG A 115 -2.73 12.83 -2.73
C ARG A 115 -1.94 11.69 -2.10
N VAL A 116 -2.48 10.48 -2.16
CA VAL A 116 -1.73 9.26 -1.89
C VAL A 116 -1.25 8.71 -3.22
N LEU A 117 0.06 8.57 -3.36
CA LEU A 117 0.71 8.04 -4.54
C LEU A 117 1.31 6.69 -4.21
N THR A 118 0.94 5.64 -4.94
CA THR A 118 1.62 4.34 -4.85
C THR A 118 2.23 3.97 -6.18
N GLY A 119 3.55 3.85 -6.20
CA GLY A 119 4.28 3.22 -7.28
C GLY A 119 4.24 1.71 -7.14
N VAL A 120 4.02 1.00 -8.24
CA VAL A 120 4.06 -0.47 -8.31
C VAL A 120 4.93 -0.89 -9.47
N SER A 121 5.79 -1.87 -9.24
CA SER A 121 6.67 -2.48 -10.24
C SER A 121 6.53 -3.98 -10.23
N ILE A 122 6.30 -4.56 -11.41
CA ILE A 122 6.20 -6.01 -11.65
C ILE A 122 7.38 -6.42 -12.52
N TRP A 123 8.27 -7.22 -11.95
CA TRP A 123 9.39 -7.83 -12.64
C TRP A 123 8.99 -9.21 -13.18
N SER A 124 9.22 -9.45 -14.47
CA SER A 124 8.98 -10.73 -15.16
C SER A 124 10.21 -11.22 -15.94
N GLY A 125 11.37 -10.62 -15.74
CA GLY A 125 12.62 -10.99 -16.39
C GLY A 125 13.61 -9.81 -16.49
N PRO A 126 14.86 -10.03 -16.94
CA PRO A 126 15.93 -9.04 -16.85
C PRO A 126 15.61 -7.71 -17.55
N ALA A 127 14.91 -7.76 -18.69
CA ALA A 127 14.48 -6.59 -19.45
C ALA A 127 12.99 -6.26 -19.29
N GLN A 128 12.27 -6.99 -18.43
CA GLN A 128 10.82 -6.85 -18.28
C GLN A 128 10.48 -6.35 -16.87
N LEU A 129 10.33 -5.04 -16.76
CA LEU A 129 9.88 -4.37 -15.55
C LEU A 129 8.74 -3.42 -15.92
N LEU A 130 7.51 -3.89 -15.75
CA LEU A 130 6.34 -3.05 -15.90
C LEU A 130 6.21 -2.21 -14.63
N SER A 131 6.05 -0.89 -14.75
CA SER A 131 5.86 -0.01 -13.59
C SER A 131 4.81 1.05 -13.85
N PHE A 132 3.95 1.30 -12.88
CA PHE A 132 2.89 2.31 -12.93
C PHE A 132 2.75 3.00 -11.57
N VAL A 133 2.00 4.11 -11.55
CA VAL A 133 1.67 4.86 -10.34
C VAL A 133 0.15 4.99 -10.29
N GLU A 134 -0.41 4.81 -9.10
CA GLU A 134 -1.80 5.14 -8.81
C GLU A 134 -1.86 6.37 -7.90
N SER A 135 -2.79 7.28 -8.18
CA SER A 135 -2.96 8.53 -7.44
C SER A 135 -4.38 8.63 -6.93
N THR A 136 -4.55 8.91 -5.64
CA THR A 136 -5.87 9.00 -5.01
C THR A 136 -5.92 10.23 -4.12
N ALA A 137 -6.92 11.08 -4.35
CA ALA A 137 -7.11 12.27 -3.52
C ALA A 137 -7.84 11.88 -2.23
N VAL A 138 -7.40 12.43 -1.12
CA VAL A 138 -8.02 12.28 0.19
C VAL A 138 -8.19 13.66 0.77
N ARG A 139 -9.33 13.93 1.39
CA ARG A 139 -9.58 15.18 2.11
C ARG A 139 -9.80 14.90 3.59
N PHE A 140 -9.06 15.60 4.43
CA PHE A 140 -9.30 15.59 5.87
C PHE A 140 -10.16 16.78 6.29
N ARG A 141 -11.02 16.56 7.27
CA ARG A 141 -11.62 17.65 8.05
C ARG A 141 -10.55 18.34 8.90
N PRO A 142 -10.81 19.55 9.40
CA PRO A 142 -10.02 20.11 10.49
C PRO A 142 -9.98 19.15 11.69
N ILE A 143 -8.78 18.84 12.16
CA ILE A 143 -8.51 18.00 13.33
C ILE A 143 -8.29 18.93 14.52
N ALA A 144 -9.10 18.79 15.58
CA ALA A 144 -8.89 19.58 16.78
C ALA A 144 -7.64 19.12 17.54
N PRO A 145 -6.93 20.01 18.27
CA PRO A 145 -5.71 19.63 18.98
C PRO A 145 -5.90 18.43 19.92
N ALA A 146 -7.02 18.36 20.65
CA ALA A 146 -7.32 17.24 21.56
C ALA A 146 -7.50 15.90 20.82
N GLU A 147 -8.12 15.91 19.63
CA GLU A 147 -8.27 14.72 18.80
C GLU A 147 -6.93 14.25 18.24
N LEU A 148 -6.07 15.19 17.84
CA LEU A 148 -4.72 14.89 17.39
C LEU A 148 -3.88 14.27 18.52
N GLU A 149 -3.93 14.81 19.73
CA GLU A 149 -3.24 14.21 20.89
C GLU A 149 -3.71 12.78 21.15
N GLN A 150 -5.02 12.54 21.04
CA GLN A 150 -5.57 11.21 21.22
C GLN A 150 -5.06 10.25 20.15
N TYR A 151 -5.15 10.65 18.89
CA TYR A 151 -4.67 9.86 17.77
C TYR A 151 -3.18 9.49 17.89
N LEU A 152 -2.33 10.45 18.28
CA LEU A 152 -0.89 10.20 18.45
C LEU A 152 -0.60 9.20 19.58
N ARG A 153 -1.38 9.25 20.67
CA ARG A 153 -1.25 8.30 21.80
C ARG A 153 -1.65 6.87 21.43
N GLU A 154 -2.57 6.70 20.49
CA GLU A 154 -3.01 5.38 20.02
C GLU A 154 -1.95 4.68 19.16
N GLY A 155 -0.92 5.38 18.67
CA GLY A 155 0.19 4.79 17.93
C GLY A 155 -0.16 4.34 16.50
N ASP A 156 -1.38 4.58 16.03
CA ASP A 156 -1.82 4.17 14.69
C ASP A 156 -1.14 4.97 13.55
N TRP A 157 -0.20 5.85 13.86
CA TRP A 157 0.65 6.53 12.87
C TRP A 157 1.90 5.72 12.46
N GLU A 158 2.31 4.74 13.27
CA GLU A 158 3.60 4.05 13.10
C GLU A 158 3.68 3.26 11.78
N GLY A 159 4.78 3.44 11.05
CA GLY A 159 5.05 2.75 9.79
C GLY A 159 4.05 3.08 8.67
N LYS A 160 3.40 4.24 8.73
CA LYS A 160 2.40 4.68 7.74
C LYS A 160 2.84 5.97 7.04
N ALA A 161 2.74 5.98 5.71
CA ALA A 161 3.04 7.18 4.94
C ALA A 161 2.07 8.31 5.32
N GLY A 162 2.58 9.51 5.56
CA GLY A 162 1.78 10.63 6.05
C GLY A 162 1.22 10.42 7.46
N ALA A 163 1.74 9.45 8.22
CA ALA A 163 1.35 9.16 9.60
C ALA A 163 -0.11 8.72 9.79
N TYR A 164 -0.78 8.14 8.78
CA TYR A 164 -2.17 7.65 8.93
C TYR A 164 -2.53 6.39 8.14
N ALA A 165 -3.59 5.71 8.59
CA ALA A 165 -4.30 4.66 7.87
C ALA A 165 -5.78 5.00 7.77
N ILE A 166 -6.35 4.91 6.56
CA ILE A 166 -7.78 5.19 6.35
C ILE A 166 -8.70 4.16 7.03
N GLN A 167 -8.23 2.92 7.15
CA GLN A 167 -8.92 1.82 7.82
C GLN A 167 -8.69 1.78 9.34
N GLY A 168 -7.91 2.73 9.87
CA GLY A 168 -7.55 2.80 11.27
C GLY A 168 -8.22 3.99 11.96
N ALA A 169 -7.64 4.42 13.08
CA ALA A 169 -8.20 5.49 13.92
C ALA A 169 -8.33 6.82 13.16
N ALA A 170 -7.44 7.09 12.20
CA ALA A 170 -7.48 8.30 11.38
C ALA A 170 -8.65 8.33 10.38
N GLY A 171 -9.38 7.22 10.19
CA GLY A 171 -10.56 7.17 9.33
C GLY A 171 -11.61 8.22 9.70
N VAL A 172 -11.70 8.59 10.99
CA VAL A 172 -12.64 9.61 11.50
C VAL A 172 -12.32 11.04 11.04
N PHE A 173 -11.12 11.26 10.48
CA PHE A 173 -10.70 12.55 9.94
C PHE A 173 -10.99 12.67 8.44
N VAL A 174 -11.32 11.57 7.75
CA VAL A 174 -11.55 11.56 6.31
C VAL A 174 -12.94 12.13 5.99
N GLU A 175 -12.99 13.18 5.17
CA GLU A 175 -14.23 13.73 4.62
C GLU A 175 -14.60 13.10 3.27
N ALA A 176 -13.60 12.86 2.43
CA ALA A 176 -13.78 12.35 1.07
C ALA A 176 -12.54 11.61 0.57
N VAL A 177 -12.77 10.67 -0.34
CA VAL A 177 -11.74 9.94 -1.09
C VAL A 177 -12.16 9.93 -2.55
N GLU A 178 -11.30 10.41 -3.45
CA GLU A 178 -11.53 10.41 -4.90
C GLU A 178 -10.44 9.58 -5.58
N GLY A 179 -10.82 8.40 -6.10
CA GLY A 179 -9.92 7.47 -6.77
C GLY A 179 -9.94 6.06 -6.15
N ASP A 180 -8.84 5.30 -6.30
CA ASP A 180 -8.74 3.94 -5.77
C ASP A 180 -8.49 3.93 -4.26
N ALA A 181 -9.51 3.65 -3.47
CA ALA A 181 -9.38 3.66 -2.04
C ALA A 181 -8.44 2.54 -1.48
N TRP A 182 -8.18 1.46 -2.25
CA TRP A 182 -7.13 0.47 -1.91
C TRP A 182 -5.71 1.05 -2.01
N ASN A 183 -5.50 2.00 -2.91
CA ASN A 183 -4.25 2.75 -3.00
C ASN A 183 -3.93 3.44 -1.67
N VAL A 184 -4.94 4.03 -1.02
CA VAL A 184 -4.83 4.70 0.29
C VAL A 184 -4.51 3.70 1.41
N VAL A 185 -5.11 2.50 1.38
CA VAL A 185 -4.77 1.41 2.32
C VAL A 185 -3.31 0.97 2.16
N GLY A 186 -2.79 1.03 0.93
CA GLY A 186 -1.36 0.90 0.64
C GLY A 186 -1.02 0.06 -0.59
N PHE A 187 -1.99 -0.31 -1.42
CA PHE A 187 -1.73 -0.99 -2.70
C PHE A 187 -2.88 -0.82 -3.71
N PRO A 188 -2.64 -0.35 -4.94
CA PRO A 188 -3.69 -0.11 -5.92
C PRO A 188 -4.15 -1.41 -6.57
N VAL A 189 -5.12 -2.08 -5.95
CA VAL A 189 -5.57 -3.42 -6.32
C VAL A 189 -6.08 -3.48 -7.75
N ARG A 190 -6.94 -2.54 -8.16
CA ARG A 190 -7.53 -2.55 -9.51
C ARG A 190 -6.46 -2.37 -10.56
N GLY A 191 -5.65 -1.32 -10.41
CA GLY A 191 -4.50 -1.06 -11.28
C GLY A 191 -3.59 -2.27 -11.38
N PHE A 192 -3.21 -2.87 -10.25
CA PHE A 192 -2.35 -4.05 -10.24
C PHE A 192 -2.93 -5.23 -11.02
N LEU A 193 -4.19 -5.60 -10.78
CA LEU A 193 -4.80 -6.76 -11.43
C LEU A 193 -4.85 -6.60 -12.96
N ASP A 194 -5.14 -5.40 -13.47
CA ASP A 194 -5.14 -5.13 -14.90
C ASP A 194 -3.76 -5.34 -15.53
N ARG A 195 -2.72 -4.76 -14.91
CA ARG A 195 -1.34 -4.84 -15.45
C ARG A 195 -0.71 -6.22 -15.22
N ALA A 196 -1.09 -6.91 -14.14
CA ALA A 196 -0.63 -8.27 -13.87
C ALA A 196 -1.07 -9.23 -14.99
N ARG A 197 -2.29 -9.09 -15.51
CA ARG A 197 -2.77 -9.87 -16.67
C ARG A 197 -1.97 -9.59 -17.92
N THR A 198 -1.70 -8.32 -18.22
CA THR A 198 -0.86 -7.93 -19.36
C THR A 198 0.55 -8.50 -19.25
N ALA A 199 1.09 -8.61 -18.02
CA ALA A 199 2.40 -9.20 -17.75
C ALA A 199 2.40 -10.75 -17.74
N GLY A 200 1.26 -11.40 -18.02
CA GLY A 200 1.13 -12.86 -18.02
C GLY A 200 1.19 -13.50 -16.63
N LEU A 201 0.95 -12.72 -15.58
CA LEU A 201 1.01 -13.17 -14.20
C LEU A 201 -0.21 -14.03 -13.86
N PRO A 202 -0.07 -15.22 -13.25
CA PRO A 202 -1.19 -16.11 -12.95
C PRO A 202 -2.12 -15.44 -11.94
N MET A 203 -3.38 -15.23 -12.33
CA MET A 203 -4.37 -14.60 -11.48
C MET A 203 -5.41 -15.60 -10.97
N PRO A 204 -5.85 -15.48 -9.71
CA PRO A 204 -6.98 -16.24 -9.21
C PRO A 204 -8.24 -15.85 -9.97
N GLU A 205 -9.21 -16.77 -10.06
CA GLU A 205 -10.49 -16.51 -10.74
C GLU A 205 -11.18 -15.27 -10.17
N GLU A 206 -11.60 -14.35 -11.05
CA GLU A 206 -12.18 -13.05 -10.67
C GLU A 206 -13.33 -13.15 -9.67
N ARG A 207 -14.13 -14.22 -9.76
CA ARG A 207 -15.27 -14.50 -8.89
C ARG A 207 -14.88 -14.71 -7.42
N LYS A 208 -13.62 -15.06 -7.14
CA LYS A 208 -13.07 -15.21 -5.78
C LYS A 208 -12.49 -13.90 -5.25
N VAL A 209 -12.05 -13.00 -6.14
CA VAL A 209 -11.39 -11.74 -5.78
C VAL A 209 -12.39 -10.70 -5.26
N ARG A 210 -13.50 -10.47 -5.99
CA ARG A 210 -14.45 -9.38 -5.65
C ARG A 210 -15.13 -9.54 -4.27
N PRO A 211 -15.64 -10.73 -3.88
CA PRO A 211 -16.24 -10.91 -2.55
C PRO A 211 -15.24 -10.73 -1.40
N THR A 212 -13.97 -11.07 -1.63
CA THR A 212 -12.94 -10.96 -0.59
C THR A 212 -12.55 -9.51 -0.36
N LEU A 213 -12.40 -8.72 -1.42
CA LEU A 213 -12.17 -7.27 -1.31
C LEU A 213 -13.33 -6.57 -0.57
N ALA A 214 -14.58 -6.93 -0.85
CA ALA A 214 -15.74 -6.34 -0.16
C ALA A 214 -15.75 -6.61 1.37
N ARG A 215 -15.19 -7.74 1.82
CA ARG A 215 -15.10 -8.10 3.25
C ARG A 215 -13.95 -7.42 4.00
N LEU A 216 -13.02 -6.82 3.26
CA LEU A 216 -11.77 -6.27 3.78
C LEU A 216 -11.70 -4.75 3.66
N TRP A 217 -12.61 -4.17 2.89
CA TRP A 217 -12.96 -2.78 3.07
C TRP A 217 -13.45 -2.62 4.51
N PRO A 218 -13.01 -1.60 5.27
CA PRO A 218 -13.73 -1.26 6.48
C PRO A 218 -15.15 -0.90 6.03
N VAL A 219 -16.08 -1.82 6.23
CA VAL A 219 -17.45 -1.46 6.48
C VAL A 219 -17.35 -0.63 7.75
N VAL A 220 -17.33 0.69 7.60
CA VAL A 220 -17.81 1.53 8.69
C VAL A 220 -19.27 1.16 8.74
N ASP A 221 -19.65 0.35 9.72
CA ASP A 221 -21.03 -0.12 9.84
C ASP A 221 -21.95 1.11 9.88
N GLU A 222 -23.08 1.07 9.17
CA GLU A 222 -24.03 2.19 9.22
C GLU A 222 -24.54 2.40 10.66
N GLU A 223 -24.52 1.35 11.49
CA GLU A 223 -24.80 1.43 12.93
C GLU A 223 -23.69 2.15 13.73
N ASP A 224 -22.40 1.92 13.42
CA ASP A 224 -21.27 2.68 14.02
C ASP A 224 -21.28 4.16 13.60
N LEU A 225 -21.79 4.45 12.39
CA LEU A 225 -22.04 5.81 11.89
C LEU A 225 -23.28 6.46 12.52
N ALA A 226 -24.29 5.67 12.90
CA ALA A 226 -25.49 6.18 13.55
C ALA A 226 -25.22 6.67 14.97
N GLU A 227 -24.27 6.06 15.68
CA GLU A 227 -23.83 6.50 17.02
C GLU A 227 -22.81 7.66 16.98
N ARG A 228 -22.14 7.90 15.85
CA ARG A 228 -21.15 8.99 15.68
C ARG A 228 -21.45 9.84 14.44
N ARG A 229 -21.97 11.06 14.67
CA ARG A 229 -22.39 12.10 13.69
C ARG A 229 -21.38 12.55 12.60
N TRP A 230 -20.26 11.87 12.39
CA TRP A 230 -19.14 12.33 11.58
C TRP A 230 -18.57 11.17 10.75
N GLY A 231 -19.12 10.97 9.54
CA GLY A 231 -18.62 9.98 8.58
C GLY A 231 -18.46 10.58 7.17
N PRO A 232 -17.52 10.06 6.36
CA PRO A 232 -17.22 10.60 5.03
C PRO A 232 -18.41 10.48 4.08
N ARG A 233 -18.53 11.45 3.16
CA ARG A 233 -19.39 11.31 1.98
C ARG A 233 -18.56 10.67 0.87
N TRP A 234 -18.92 9.44 0.51
CA TRP A 234 -18.37 8.75 -0.65
C TRP A 234 -19.01 9.35 -1.91
N VAL A 235 -18.20 9.92 -2.81
CA VAL A 235 -18.63 10.51 -4.10
C VAL A 235 -17.97 9.75 -5.24
#